data_AF-A0A816HPV5-F1
#
_entry.id   AF-A0A816HPV5-F1
#
_cell.length_a   1.000
_cell.length_b   1.000
_cell.length_c   1.000
_cell.angle_alpha   90.00
_cell.angle_beta   90.00
_cell.angle_gamma   90.00
#
_symmetry.space_group_name_H-M   'P 1'
#
loop_
_entity.id
_entity.type
_entity.pdbx_description
1 polymer ?
#
loop_
_entity_poly.entity_id
_entity_poly.type
_entity_poly.pdbx_seq_one_letter_code
_entity_poly.pdbx_strand_id
1 'polypeptide(L)'
;PSCSDGNKNQDESGIDCGGSKCSARCGLGQYCIRNTDCSTGNCHQTDGTCQVPSCNDGNKNQDETGIDCGGLTCATRCGANQACLYNSDCSNKNCHSLFKICLAESCCDGNQNQDETDLDCGGSMCRGR
;
A
#
# COMPACT_ATOMS: atom_id res chain seq x y z
N PRO A 1 16.95 23.50 24.40
CA PRO A 1 16.34 22.73 23.31
C PRO A 1 15.23 21.82 23.85
N SER A 2 13.99 22.08 23.47
CA SER A 2 12.79 21.36 23.90
C SER A 2 11.80 21.20 22.76
N CYS A 3 10.92 20.22 22.88
CA CYS A 3 9.87 19.91 21.89
C CYS A 3 8.70 20.93 21.80
N SER A 4 8.96 22.20 22.12
CA SER A 4 7.95 23.26 22.24
C SER A 4 8.61 24.66 22.29
N ASP A 5 9.81 24.80 21.73
CA ASP A 5 10.58 26.06 21.76
C ASP A 5 10.47 26.88 20.47
N GLY A 6 9.64 26.47 19.51
CA GLY A 6 9.39 27.17 18.26
C GLY A 6 10.46 26.92 17.20
N ASN A 7 11.44 26.04 17.44
CA ASN A 7 12.53 25.78 16.52
C ASN A 7 12.68 24.28 16.27
N LYS A 8 12.82 23.88 15.01
CA LYS A 8 13.16 22.50 14.64
C LYS A 8 14.53 22.09 15.21
N ASN A 9 14.56 21.34 16.30
CA ASN A 9 15.78 20.89 16.95
C ASN A 9 15.69 19.46 17.53
N GLN A 10 16.81 18.98 18.08
CA GLN A 10 16.96 17.57 18.49
C GLN A 10 16.58 16.57 17.38
N ASP A 11 15.57 15.72 17.60
CA ASP A 11 15.11 14.70 16.67
C ASP A 11 13.74 15.01 16.05
N GLU A 12 13.29 16.26 16.17
CA GLU A 12 12.03 16.74 15.60
C GLU A 12 12.00 16.61 14.08
N SER A 13 10.88 16.11 13.55
CA SER A 13 10.64 16.14 12.12
C SER A 13 10.08 17.51 11.71
N GLY A 14 9.04 18.00 12.39
CA GLY A 14 8.47 19.33 12.21
C GLY A 14 8.83 20.26 13.37
N ILE A 15 8.51 21.55 13.27
CA ILE A 15 8.76 22.48 14.38
C ILE A 15 7.94 22.04 15.59
N ASP A 16 8.59 21.73 16.71
CA ASP A 16 7.97 21.28 17.95
C ASP A 16 7.14 19.98 17.84
N CYS A 17 7.42 19.14 16.82
CA CYS A 17 6.66 17.90 16.62
C CYS A 17 7.44 16.79 15.91
N GLY A 18 7.00 15.55 16.15
CA GLY A 18 7.55 14.36 15.52
C GLY A 18 8.91 13.95 16.09
N GLY A 19 9.51 12.92 15.51
CA GLY A 19 10.67 12.29 16.12
C GLY A 19 10.30 11.29 17.21
N SER A 20 11.33 10.66 17.77
CA SER A 20 11.21 9.65 18.82
C SER A 20 11.20 10.24 20.23
N LYS A 21 11.79 11.42 20.45
CA LYS A 21 11.87 12.05 21.77
C LYS A 21 10.72 13.00 22.05
N CYS A 22 10.09 13.57 21.03
CA CYS A 22 8.93 14.43 21.22
C CYS A 22 7.64 13.61 21.30
N SER A 23 6.87 13.83 22.37
CA SER A 23 5.57 13.18 22.54
C SER A 23 4.51 13.75 21.59
N ALA A 24 4.66 15.01 21.18
CA ALA A 24 3.79 15.67 20.22
C ALA A 24 3.99 15.12 18.81
N ARG A 25 2.90 14.66 18.20
CA ARG A 25 2.87 14.20 16.80
C ARG A 25 2.47 15.36 15.90
N CYS A 26 3.07 15.42 14.72
CA CYS A 26 2.83 16.46 13.75
C CYS A 26 1.39 16.39 13.20
N GLY A 27 0.75 17.55 13.08
CA GLY A 27 -0.59 17.70 12.51
C GLY A 27 -0.60 17.57 10.99
N LEU A 28 -1.79 17.56 10.38
CA LEU A 28 -1.93 17.57 8.91
C LEU A 28 -1.16 18.73 8.27
N GLY A 29 -0.48 18.46 7.15
CA GLY A 29 0.35 19.40 6.40
C GLY A 29 1.69 19.76 7.05
N GLN A 30 1.96 19.29 8.27
CA GLN A 30 3.25 19.51 8.94
C GLN A 30 4.32 18.57 8.41
N TYR A 31 5.58 18.98 8.52
CA TYR A 31 6.70 18.18 8.04
C TYR A 31 6.91 16.92 8.87
N CYS A 32 7.15 15.81 8.19
CA CYS A 32 7.40 14.51 8.78
C CYS A 32 8.50 13.78 8.03
N ILE A 33 9.13 12.81 8.69
CA ILE A 33 10.12 11.91 8.07
C ILE A 33 9.60 10.47 8.09
N ARG A 34 8.84 10.12 9.13
CA ARG A 34 8.26 8.80 9.34
C ARG A 34 6.76 8.92 9.52
N ASN A 35 6.05 7.86 9.15
CA ASN A 35 4.61 7.70 9.41
C ASN A 35 4.28 7.90 10.89
N THR A 36 5.15 7.45 11.79
CA THR A 36 5.00 7.66 13.23
C THR A 36 5.12 9.12 13.66
N ASP A 37 5.73 10.00 12.88
CA ASP A 37 5.84 11.41 13.27
C ASP A 37 4.48 12.11 13.19
N CYS A 38 3.58 11.60 12.35
CA CYS A 38 2.27 12.18 12.10
C CYS A 38 1.23 11.68 13.09
N SER A 39 0.37 12.59 13.53
CA SER A 39 -0.84 12.26 14.30
C SER A 39 -1.80 11.38 13.52
N THR A 40 -1.78 11.47 12.18
CA THR A 40 -2.53 10.61 11.25
C THR A 40 -1.89 9.24 11.05
N GLY A 41 -0.65 9.04 11.49
CA GLY A 41 0.11 7.83 11.19
C GLY A 41 0.54 7.72 9.72
N ASN A 42 0.37 8.76 8.91
CA ASN A 42 0.75 8.77 7.49
C ASN A 42 1.60 9.99 7.16
N CYS A 43 2.83 9.73 6.73
CA CYS A 43 3.76 10.72 6.24
C CYS A 43 3.98 10.50 4.76
N HIS A 44 3.46 11.40 3.93
CA HIS A 44 3.65 11.29 2.48
C HIS A 44 5.12 11.53 2.16
N GLN A 45 5.87 10.49 1.80
CA GLN A 45 7.33 10.55 1.69
C GLN A 45 7.80 11.45 0.54
N THR A 46 6.98 11.62 -0.50
CA THR A 46 7.31 12.50 -1.63
C THR A 46 7.20 13.97 -1.24
N ASP A 47 6.14 14.36 -0.53
CA ASP A 47 5.96 15.75 -0.07
C ASP A 47 6.65 16.03 1.27
N GLY A 48 6.99 14.99 2.02
CA GLY A 48 7.52 15.08 3.38
C GLY A 48 6.53 15.67 4.38
N THR A 49 5.22 15.49 4.16
CA THR A 49 4.17 16.09 5.00
C THR A 49 3.15 15.08 5.49
N CYS A 50 2.58 15.35 6.67
CA CYS A 50 1.54 14.52 7.25
C CYS A 50 0.23 14.67 6.47
N GLN A 51 -0.30 13.57 5.98
CA GLN A 51 -1.54 13.55 5.20
C GLN A 51 -2.56 12.61 5.85
N VAL A 52 -3.82 12.77 5.44
CA VAL A 52 -4.85 11.77 5.76
C VAL A 52 -4.47 10.50 4.99
N PRO A 53 -4.48 9.31 5.62
CA PRO A 53 -4.20 8.07 4.91
C PRO A 53 -5.21 7.89 3.76
N SER A 54 -4.76 7.43 2.60
CA SER A 54 -5.56 7.23 1.40
C SER A 54 -4.99 6.13 0.52
N CYS A 55 -5.81 5.56 -0.37
CA CYS A 55 -5.45 4.42 -1.20
C CYS A 55 -4.48 4.72 -2.37
N ASN A 56 -3.74 5.82 -2.29
CA ASN A 56 -2.85 6.31 -3.33
C ASN A 56 -1.76 7.25 -2.76
N ASP A 57 -1.40 7.04 -1.49
CA ASP A 57 -0.41 7.85 -0.77
C ASP A 57 0.97 7.19 -0.67
N GLY A 58 1.19 6.07 -1.36
CA GLY A 58 2.47 5.36 -1.39
C GLY A 58 2.74 4.52 -0.16
N ASN A 59 1.80 4.43 0.79
CA ASN A 59 2.00 3.75 2.07
C ASN A 59 0.93 2.67 2.28
N LYS A 60 1.36 1.42 2.53
CA LYS A 60 0.44 0.37 2.99
C LYS A 60 -0.19 0.75 4.35
N ASN A 61 -1.44 1.20 4.32
CA ASN A 61 -2.18 1.68 5.49
C ASN A 61 -3.67 1.28 5.43
N GLN A 62 -4.46 1.76 6.40
CA GLN A 62 -5.89 1.40 6.52
C GLN A 62 -6.11 -0.13 6.44
N ASP A 63 -6.94 -0.60 5.50
CA ASP A 63 -7.21 -2.01 5.21
C ASP A 63 -6.56 -2.50 3.91
N GLU A 64 -5.58 -1.76 3.39
CA GLU A 64 -4.85 -2.14 2.19
C GLU A 64 -4.09 -3.45 2.40
N THR A 65 -4.17 -4.32 1.39
CA THR A 65 -3.41 -5.57 1.40
C THR A 65 -2.07 -5.42 0.70
N GLY A 66 -2.00 -4.60 -0.35
CA GLY A 66 -0.76 -4.13 -0.98
C GLY A 66 -0.47 -2.68 -0.60
N ILE A 67 0.48 -2.05 -1.28
CA ILE A 67 0.68 -0.59 -1.19
C ILE A 67 -0.29 0.04 -2.18
N ASP A 68 -1.14 0.97 -1.73
CA ASP A 68 -2.12 1.68 -2.57
C ASP A 68 -3.17 0.77 -3.25
N CYS A 69 -3.43 -0.42 -2.70
CA CYS A 69 -4.34 -1.40 -3.31
C CYS A 69 -4.91 -2.44 -2.34
N GLY A 70 -6.04 -3.00 -2.73
CA GLY A 70 -6.70 -4.11 -2.05
C GLY A 70 -7.47 -3.67 -0.80
N GLY A 71 -8.07 -4.62 -0.09
CA GLY A 71 -9.00 -4.31 0.99
C GLY A 71 -10.39 -3.97 0.47
N LEU A 72 -11.23 -3.53 1.41
CA LEU A 72 -12.63 -3.12 1.18
C LEU A 72 -12.75 -1.62 0.92
N THR A 73 -11.92 -0.80 1.56
CA THR A 73 -11.99 0.67 1.43
C THR A 73 -11.40 1.15 0.11
N CYS A 74 -10.38 0.47 -0.41
CA CYS A 74 -9.75 0.86 -1.66
C CYS A 74 -10.47 0.28 -2.88
N ALA A 75 -10.83 1.17 -3.80
CA ALA A 75 -11.42 0.77 -5.08
C ALA A 75 -10.40 0.06 -5.98
N THR A 76 -9.13 0.44 -5.89
CA THR A 76 -8.02 -0.14 -6.64
C THR A 76 -7.73 -1.55 -6.15
N ARG A 77 -7.81 -2.52 -7.05
CA ARG A 77 -7.41 -3.90 -6.78
C ARG A 77 -5.94 -4.09 -7.09
N CYS A 78 -5.30 -4.93 -6.29
CA CYS A 78 -3.89 -5.25 -6.40
C CYS A 78 -3.59 -6.04 -7.69
N GLY A 79 -2.53 -5.62 -8.38
CA GLY A 79 -2.00 -6.32 -9.54
C GLY A 79 -1.22 -7.57 -9.19
N ALA A 80 -0.75 -8.28 -10.21
CA ALA A 80 0.08 -9.47 -10.03
C ALA A 80 1.29 -9.22 -9.12
N ASN A 81 1.63 -10.21 -8.28
CA ASN A 81 2.69 -10.19 -7.27
C ASN A 81 2.53 -9.16 -6.15
N GLN A 82 1.42 -8.42 -6.09
CA GLN A 82 1.11 -7.58 -4.92
C GLN A 82 0.40 -8.38 -3.84
N ALA A 83 0.52 -7.92 -2.59
CA ALA A 83 -0.03 -8.63 -1.44
C ALA A 83 -1.56 -8.57 -1.38
N CYS A 84 -2.16 -9.69 -0.97
CA CYS A 84 -3.61 -9.87 -0.88
C CYS A 84 -3.95 -10.75 0.33
N LEU A 85 -5.16 -10.60 0.86
CA LEU A 85 -5.70 -11.48 1.90
C LEU A 85 -6.86 -12.32 1.37
N TYR A 86 -7.65 -11.71 0.48
CA TYR A 86 -8.82 -12.27 -0.15
C TYR A 86 -8.69 -12.19 -1.67
N ASN A 87 -9.38 -13.12 -2.33
CA ASN A 87 -9.50 -13.09 -3.79
C ASN A 87 -9.99 -11.73 -4.30
N SER A 88 -10.95 -11.10 -3.61
CA SER A 88 -11.43 -9.77 -3.97
C SER A 88 -10.34 -8.71 -4.04
N ASP A 89 -9.24 -8.84 -3.30
CA ASP A 89 -8.19 -7.82 -3.26
C ASP A 89 -7.40 -7.74 -4.57
N CYS A 90 -7.43 -8.80 -5.37
CA CYS A 90 -6.72 -8.90 -6.64
C CYS A 90 -7.59 -8.51 -7.82
N SER A 91 -7.00 -7.84 -8.81
CA SER A 91 -7.70 -7.45 -10.04
C SER A 91 -8.28 -8.65 -10.79
N ASN A 92 -7.57 -9.78 -10.78
CA ASN A 92 -7.98 -11.06 -11.38
C ASN A 92 -8.76 -11.97 -10.43
N LYS A 93 -9.10 -11.49 -9.23
CA LYS A 93 -9.78 -12.26 -8.18
C LYS A 93 -9.04 -13.54 -7.74
N ASN A 94 -7.73 -13.63 -7.95
CA ASN A 94 -6.95 -14.82 -7.62
C ASN A 94 -5.83 -14.48 -6.62
N CYS A 95 -6.16 -14.60 -5.33
CA CYS A 95 -5.21 -14.44 -4.24
C CYS A 95 -4.66 -15.80 -3.82
N HIS A 96 -3.35 -15.99 -3.92
CA HIS A 96 -2.75 -17.26 -3.53
C HIS A 96 -2.83 -17.47 -2.01
N SER A 97 -3.58 -18.48 -1.58
CA SER A 97 -3.89 -18.73 -0.15
C SER A 97 -2.66 -18.85 0.76
N LEU A 98 -1.56 -19.46 0.28
CA LEU A 98 -0.32 -19.62 1.07
C LEU A 98 0.62 -18.41 0.98
N PHE A 99 0.98 -17.98 -0.23
CA PHE A 99 1.91 -16.87 -0.45
C PHE A 99 1.31 -15.48 -0.18
N LYS A 100 -0.02 -15.35 -0.08
CA LYS A 100 -0.73 -14.08 0.17
C LYS A 100 -0.37 -12.99 -0.84
N ILE A 101 -0.24 -13.41 -2.11
CA ILE A 101 0.00 -12.53 -3.25
C ILE A 101 -1.01 -12.79 -4.35
N CYS A 102 -1.33 -11.77 -5.12
CA CYS A 102 -2.12 -11.88 -6.34
C CYS A 102 -1.31 -12.62 -7.38
N LEU A 103 -1.84 -13.71 -7.91
CA LEU A 103 -1.15 -14.47 -8.94
C LEU A 103 -1.14 -13.66 -10.23
N ALA A 104 -0.05 -13.77 -11.00
CA ALA A 104 -0.06 -13.31 -12.37
C ALA A 104 -1.00 -14.19 -13.18
N GLU A 105 -1.79 -13.56 -14.04
CA GLU A 105 -2.58 -14.30 -15.04
C GLU A 105 -1.60 -15.05 -15.94
N SER A 106 -1.75 -16.36 -16.02
CA SER A 106 -0.89 -17.26 -16.78
C SER A 106 -1.75 -18.34 -17.41
N CYS A 107 -1.33 -18.82 -18.59
CA CYS A 107 -2.02 -19.87 -19.33
C CYS A 107 -2.08 -21.25 -18.62
N CYS A 108 -1.65 -21.32 -17.36
CA CYS A 108 -1.50 -22.55 -16.55
C CYS A 108 -1.80 -22.24 -15.08
N ASP A 109 -2.66 -21.27 -14.80
CA ASP A 109 -2.96 -20.78 -13.45
C ASP A 109 -4.21 -21.39 -12.81
N GLY A 110 -4.82 -22.37 -13.47
CA GLY A 110 -6.02 -23.05 -13.03
C GLY A 110 -7.32 -22.28 -13.29
N ASN A 111 -7.29 -21.20 -14.09
CA ASN A 111 -8.47 -20.39 -14.42
C ASN A 111 -8.50 -20.09 -15.91
N GLN A 112 -9.67 -20.23 -16.54
CA GLN A 112 -9.86 -19.86 -17.95
C GLN A 112 -9.78 -18.33 -18.14
N ASN A 113 -8.61 -17.81 -18.51
CA ASN A 113 -8.33 -16.39 -18.72
C ASN A 113 -7.47 -16.13 -19.98
N GLN A 114 -7.11 -14.88 -20.24
CA GLN A 114 -6.49 -14.46 -21.50
C GLN A 114 -7.24 -14.92 -22.75
N ASP A 115 -6.58 -15.68 -23.64
CA ASP A 115 -7.20 -16.22 -24.85
C ASP A 115 -7.42 -17.73 -24.76
N GLU A 116 -7.43 -18.28 -23.54
CA GLU A 116 -7.72 -19.68 -23.27
C GLU A 116 -9.11 -20.08 -23.76
N THR A 117 -9.12 -21.02 -24.69
CA THR A 117 -10.37 -21.60 -25.19
C THR A 117 -10.91 -22.70 -24.28
N ASP A 118 -10.07 -23.25 -23.40
CA ASP A 118 -10.40 -24.24 -22.38
C ASP A 118 -9.47 -24.05 -21.15
N LEU A 119 -9.80 -24.64 -20.01
CA LEU A 119 -9.07 -24.43 -18.74
C LEU A 119 -7.56 -24.73 -18.92
N ASP A 120 -6.71 -23.72 -18.71
CA ASP A 120 -5.25 -23.80 -18.88
C ASP A 120 -4.79 -24.15 -20.31
N CYS A 121 -5.63 -23.99 -21.34
CA CYS A 121 -5.22 -24.30 -22.71
C CYS A 121 -6.00 -23.63 -23.85
N GLY A 122 -5.31 -23.57 -24.99
CA GLY A 122 -5.85 -23.05 -26.24
C GLY A 122 -5.81 -21.53 -26.31
N GLY A 123 -6.09 -20.99 -27.49
CA GLY A 123 -5.75 -19.60 -27.79
C GLY A 123 -4.42 -19.44 -28.53
N SER A 124 -4.28 -18.28 -29.14
CA SER A 124 -3.10 -17.88 -29.91
C SER A 124 -1.91 -17.44 -29.04
N MET A 125 -2.17 -16.95 -27.82
CA MET A 125 -1.20 -16.54 -26.80
C MET A 125 -0.91 -17.72 -25.85
N CYS A 126 -1.95 -18.50 -25.53
CA CYS A 126 -1.86 -19.74 -24.75
C CYS A 126 -1.75 -20.99 -25.65
N ARG A 127 -0.74 -21.00 -26.53
CA ARG A 127 -0.42 -22.17 -27.37
C ARG A 127 0.15 -23.28 -26.49
N GLY A 128 -0.73 -24.21 -26.11
CA GLY A 128 -0.40 -25.36 -25.27
C GLY A 128 0.79 -26.18 -25.78
N ARG A 129 1.48 -26.80 -24.82
CA ARG A 129 2.30 -27.98 -25.10
C ARG A 129 1.40 -29.21 -25.26
#